data_AF-A0A8S3INS1-F1
#
_entry.id   AF-A0A8S3INS1-F1
#
_cell.length_a   1.000
_cell.length_b   1.000
_cell.length_c   1.000
_cell.angle_alpha   90.00
_cell.angle_beta   90.00
_cell.angle_gamma   90.00
#
_symmetry.space_group_name_H-M   'P 1'
#
loop_
_entity.id
_entity.type
_entity.pdbx_description
1 polymer ?
#
loop_
_entity_poly.entity_id
_entity_poly.type
_entity_poly.pdbx_seq_one_letter_code
_entity_poly.pdbx_strand_id
1 'polypeptide(L)'
;GGYRNLIGGAPIEAFTDLTAGVEQRFKLNESIKERSQFFNFLIDSLKHSCLMACSINPKSDGSDFEEIKPNGLVVGHSYSITAARYLQFKNELLSMIRLRNPWANEIEWAGAWHDRDNRWNSLDLNEKKRMSWQDADDGEFWMTFQDFFVEFDILEICHLSPDTFKEELHLNTSIHKISSPTNHESQTTSVIKDHRTSIRMSVPACLLADCLPDQRRIWSCLLFEGEWVRNFSSGGRCITACEHGCHFWKNPQYEIETSAENETVKCA
;
A
#
# COMPACT_ATOMS: atom_id res chain seq x y z
N GLY A 1 26.16 4.12 1.54
CA GLY A 1 25.32 3.03 2.08
C GLY A 1 25.94 2.48 3.35
N GLY A 2 25.13 1.98 4.27
CA GLY A 2 25.56 1.32 5.50
C GLY A 2 24.34 0.83 6.29
N TYR A 3 24.42 -0.33 6.96
CA TYR A 3 23.27 -0.94 7.67
C TYR A 3 22.64 -0.02 8.72
N ARG A 4 23.44 0.84 9.36
CA ARG A 4 22.95 1.84 10.32
C ARG A 4 21.93 2.81 9.72
N ASN A 5 21.99 3.04 8.41
CA ASN A 5 21.07 3.94 7.71
C ASN A 5 19.70 3.30 7.44
N LEU A 6 19.50 2.03 7.78
CA LEU A 6 18.22 1.32 7.65
C LEU A 6 17.41 1.31 8.96
N ILE A 7 18.00 1.81 10.06
CA ILE A 7 17.31 1.87 11.35
C ILE A 7 16.29 3.01 11.31
N GLY A 8 15.02 2.70 11.57
CA GLY A 8 13.93 3.68 11.60
C GLY A 8 13.36 4.06 10.23
N GLY A 9 13.61 3.28 9.19
CA GLY A 9 12.98 3.48 7.88
C GLY A 9 11.48 3.16 7.90
N ALA A 10 10.69 3.86 7.08
CA ALA A 10 9.28 3.54 6.93
C ALA A 10 9.11 2.36 5.95
N PRO A 11 8.27 1.34 6.25
CA PRO A 11 8.03 0.22 5.35
C PRO A 11 7.66 0.64 3.92
N ILE A 12 6.95 1.75 3.81
CA ILE A 12 6.56 2.35 2.54
C ILE A 12 7.73 2.73 1.62
N GLU A 13 8.86 3.21 2.18
CA GLU A 13 10.06 3.53 1.40
C GLU A 13 10.68 2.25 0.83
N ALA A 14 10.75 1.20 1.64
CA ALA A 14 11.23 -0.10 1.21
C ALA A 14 10.31 -0.72 0.15
N PHE A 15 8.99 -0.56 0.28
CA PHE A 15 8.05 -1.03 -0.74
C PHE A 15 8.31 -0.35 -2.08
N THR A 16 8.42 0.97 -2.12
CA THR A 16 8.67 1.70 -3.36
C THR A 16 10.03 1.35 -3.97
N ASP A 17 11.09 1.28 -3.16
CA ASP A 17 12.43 0.92 -3.63
C ASP A 17 12.51 -0.49 -4.21
N LEU A 18 11.76 -1.44 -3.64
CA LEU A 18 11.79 -2.84 -4.06
C LEU A 18 10.80 -3.18 -5.17
N THR A 19 9.67 -2.48 -5.26
CA THR A 19 8.60 -2.79 -6.22
C THR A 19 8.50 -1.81 -7.39
N ALA A 20 9.09 -0.62 -7.25
CA ALA A 20 8.79 0.56 -8.07
C ALA A 20 7.28 0.88 -8.12
N GLY A 21 6.52 0.47 -7.09
CA GLY A 21 5.10 0.75 -6.93
C GLY A 21 4.85 2.17 -6.42
N VAL A 22 3.59 2.56 -6.44
CA VAL A 22 3.14 3.87 -5.94
C VAL A 22 2.67 3.72 -4.50
N GLU A 23 3.22 4.55 -3.63
CA GLU A 23 2.84 4.52 -2.23
C GLU A 23 1.62 5.37 -1.86
N GLN A 24 0.84 4.87 -0.90
CA GLN A 24 -0.24 5.60 -0.26
C GLN A 24 -0.22 5.35 1.25
N ARG A 25 -0.21 6.43 2.05
CA ARG A 25 -0.18 6.36 3.51
C ARG A 25 -1.44 6.98 4.10
N PHE A 26 -2.06 6.27 5.03
CA PHE A 26 -3.24 6.70 5.76
C PHE A 26 -2.94 6.78 7.25
N LYS A 27 -3.36 7.87 7.88
CA LYS A 27 -3.49 7.93 9.33
C LYS A 27 -4.89 7.47 9.69
N LEU A 28 -5.01 6.31 10.34
CA LEU A 28 -6.29 5.61 10.43
C LEU A 28 -7.38 6.44 11.13
N ASN A 29 -7.07 7.01 12.29
CA ASN A 29 -8.04 7.77 13.08
C ASN A 29 -8.30 9.21 12.59
N GLU A 30 -7.40 9.78 11.77
CA GLU A 30 -7.53 11.15 11.26
C GLU A 30 -8.14 11.19 9.85
N SER A 31 -7.71 10.29 8.97
CA SER A 31 -7.99 10.34 7.53
C SER A 31 -9.29 9.63 7.13
N ILE A 32 -9.76 8.66 7.91
CA ILE A 32 -10.84 7.77 7.47
C ILE A 32 -12.09 7.97 8.32
N LYS A 33 -13.11 8.60 7.71
CA LYS A 33 -14.42 8.81 8.34
C LYS A 33 -15.38 7.67 8.05
N GLU A 34 -15.40 7.16 6.81
CA GLU A 34 -16.32 6.12 6.37
C GLU A 34 -15.66 4.74 6.35
N ARG A 35 -15.68 4.07 7.52
CA ARG A 35 -14.98 2.79 7.73
C ARG A 35 -15.46 1.67 6.80
N SER A 36 -16.76 1.58 6.51
CA SER A 36 -17.31 0.53 5.66
C SER A 36 -16.86 0.65 4.21
N GLN A 37 -16.83 1.87 3.65
CA GLN A 37 -16.31 2.10 2.30
C GLN A 37 -14.82 1.82 2.23
N PHE A 38 -14.09 2.26 3.26
CA PHE A 38 -12.66 2.02 3.35
C PHE A 38 -12.31 0.52 3.45
N PHE A 39 -13.12 -0.28 4.17
CA PHE A 39 -12.93 -1.73 4.21
C PHE A 39 -13.07 -2.38 2.82
N ASN A 40 -14.06 -1.96 2.03
CA ASN A 40 -14.21 -2.43 0.65
C ASN A 40 -13.01 -2.03 -0.21
N PHE A 41 -12.50 -0.80 -0.05
CA PHE A 41 -11.28 -0.36 -0.71
C PHE A 41 -10.06 -1.23 -0.35
N LEU A 42 -9.91 -1.67 0.91
CA LEU A 42 -8.85 -2.60 1.29
C LEU A 42 -9.02 -3.97 0.64
N ILE A 43 -10.25 -4.50 0.63
CA ILE A 43 -10.55 -5.77 -0.05
C ILE A 43 -10.15 -5.66 -1.53
N ASP A 44 -10.56 -4.59 -2.21
CA ASP A 44 -10.25 -4.40 -3.62
C ASP A 44 -8.75 -4.20 -3.86
N SER A 45 -8.07 -3.44 -3.01
CA SER A 45 -6.62 -3.26 -3.08
C SER A 45 -5.85 -4.59 -2.89
N LEU A 46 -6.31 -5.47 -2.00
CA LEU A 46 -5.75 -6.83 -1.86
C LEU A 46 -5.99 -7.68 -3.12
N LYS A 47 -7.15 -7.55 -3.78
CA LYS A 47 -7.42 -8.22 -5.07
C LYS A 47 -6.52 -7.72 -6.20
N HIS A 48 -6.09 -6.46 -6.12
CA HIS A 48 -5.08 -5.88 -7.01
C HIS A 48 -3.64 -6.24 -6.61
N SER A 49 -3.46 -7.17 -5.66
CA SER A 49 -2.17 -7.61 -5.15
C SER A 49 -1.31 -6.46 -4.62
N CYS A 50 -1.93 -5.39 -4.10
CA CYS A 50 -1.20 -4.35 -3.40
C CYS A 50 -0.54 -4.92 -2.13
N LEU A 51 0.66 -4.45 -1.83
CA LEU A 51 1.31 -4.74 -0.55
C LEU A 51 0.76 -3.80 0.50
N MET A 52 0.47 -4.32 1.69
CA MET A 52 -0.08 -3.53 2.77
C MET A 52 0.66 -3.79 4.07
N ALA A 53 1.02 -2.72 4.74
CA ALA A 53 1.59 -2.77 6.08
C ALA A 53 0.87 -1.77 7.00
N CYS A 54 0.89 -2.05 8.29
CA CYS A 54 0.38 -1.15 9.31
C CYS A 54 1.29 -1.14 10.53
N SER A 55 1.26 -0.05 11.28
CA SER A 55 2.07 0.11 12.47
C SER A 55 1.34 0.88 13.56
N ILE A 56 1.85 0.69 14.79
CA ILE A 56 1.41 1.40 15.99
C ILE A 56 2.52 2.36 16.37
N ASN A 57 2.19 3.65 16.49
CA ASN A 57 3.18 4.66 16.84
C ASN A 57 3.49 4.62 18.36
N PRO A 58 4.77 4.76 18.75
CA PRO A 58 5.11 4.99 20.14
C PRO A 58 4.47 6.29 20.62
N LYS A 59 3.86 6.27 21.81
CA LYS A 59 3.20 7.45 22.41
C LYS A 59 4.17 8.47 23.03
N SER A 60 5.46 8.13 23.12
CA SER A 60 6.50 8.98 23.72
C SER A 60 7.60 9.31 22.73
N ASP A 61 7.93 10.60 22.64
CA ASP A 61 8.90 11.24 21.72
C ASP A 61 10.39 10.85 21.97
N GLY A 62 10.71 9.58 22.24
CA GLY A 62 12.13 9.22 22.40
C GLY A 62 12.47 7.79 22.81
N SER A 63 11.51 6.87 22.87
CA SER A 63 11.82 5.45 23.01
C SER A 63 11.69 4.78 21.65
N ASP A 64 12.80 4.66 20.91
CA ASP A 64 12.91 3.88 19.67
C ASP A 64 12.83 2.36 19.91
N PHE A 65 12.24 1.94 21.03
CA PHE A 65 12.21 0.55 21.46
C PHE A 65 10.81 -0.02 21.31
N GLU A 66 10.78 -1.23 20.79
CA GLU A 66 9.57 -2.00 20.56
C GLU A 66 8.98 -2.43 21.90
N GLU A 67 7.73 -2.04 22.16
CA GLU A 67 7.02 -2.34 23.41
C GLU A 67 5.86 -3.30 23.14
N ILE A 68 5.82 -4.41 23.87
CA ILE A 68 4.72 -5.37 23.77
C ILE A 68 3.56 -4.91 24.66
N LYS A 69 2.40 -4.66 24.06
CA LYS A 69 1.15 -4.33 24.75
C LYS A 69 0.58 -5.57 25.44
N PRO A 70 -0.28 -5.40 26.46
CA PRO A 70 -0.96 -6.52 27.14
C PRO A 70 -1.83 -7.38 26.21
N ASN A 71 -2.24 -6.86 25.06
CA ASN A 71 -3.02 -7.57 24.04
C ASN A 71 -2.13 -8.28 23.00
N GLY A 72 -0.81 -8.31 23.19
CA GLY A 72 0.14 -9.01 22.33
C GLY A 72 0.62 -8.21 21.11
N LEU A 73 0.09 -7.01 20.87
CA LEU A 73 0.59 -6.15 19.79
C LEU A 73 1.88 -5.44 20.19
N VAL A 74 2.77 -5.23 19.23
CA VAL A 74 4.07 -4.59 19.42
C VAL A 74 4.02 -3.16 18.87
N VAL A 75 4.33 -2.20 19.72
CA VAL A 75 4.43 -0.77 19.38
C VAL A 75 5.77 -0.50 18.70
N GLY A 76 5.78 0.40 17.71
CA GLY A 76 6.99 0.69 16.94
C GLY A 76 7.36 -0.39 15.92
N HIS A 77 6.45 -1.36 15.69
CA HIS A 77 6.65 -2.49 14.80
C HIS A 77 5.69 -2.46 13.61
N SER A 78 6.10 -3.11 12.51
CA SER A 78 5.33 -3.17 11.27
C SER A 78 4.72 -4.54 11.06
N TYR A 79 3.41 -4.58 10.88
CA TYR A 79 2.63 -5.77 10.56
C TYR A 79 2.24 -5.76 9.09
N SER A 80 2.23 -6.91 8.44
CA SER A 80 1.70 -7.05 7.07
C SER A 80 0.21 -7.36 7.12
N ILE A 81 -0.60 -6.75 6.25
CA ILE A 81 -2.00 -7.15 6.07
C ILE A 81 -2.06 -8.17 4.96
N THR A 82 -2.56 -9.36 5.28
CA THR A 82 -2.51 -10.53 4.39
C THR A 82 -3.89 -10.97 3.91
N ALA A 83 -4.98 -10.49 4.52
CA ALA A 83 -6.35 -10.67 4.01
C ALA A 83 -7.33 -9.67 4.64
N ALA A 84 -8.41 -9.36 3.94
CA ALA A 84 -9.60 -8.69 4.48
C ALA A 84 -10.84 -9.40 3.93
N ARG A 85 -11.76 -9.81 4.82
CA ARG A 85 -12.95 -10.60 4.43
C ARG A 85 -14.13 -10.29 5.34
N TYR A 86 -15.33 -10.39 4.81
CA TYR A 86 -16.53 -10.47 5.65
C TYR A 86 -16.70 -11.89 6.21
N LEU A 87 -17.15 -12.00 7.46
CA LEU A 87 -17.43 -13.24 8.16
C LEU A 87 -18.85 -13.22 8.72
N GLN A 88 -19.66 -14.22 8.38
CA GLN A 88 -20.99 -14.36 8.94
C GLN A 88 -20.90 -15.09 10.29
N PHE A 89 -21.26 -14.43 11.39
CA PHE A 89 -21.22 -15.01 12.74
C PHE A 89 -22.47 -14.67 13.53
N LYS A 90 -23.20 -15.69 14.00
CA LYS A 90 -24.41 -15.53 14.85
C LYS A 90 -25.41 -14.47 14.33
N ASN A 91 -25.68 -14.50 13.01
CA ASN A 91 -26.53 -13.57 12.26
C ASN A 91 -25.99 -12.15 12.04
N GLU A 92 -24.75 -11.87 12.41
CA GLU A 92 -24.07 -10.61 12.12
C GLU A 92 -23.00 -10.81 11.03
N LEU A 93 -22.82 -9.79 10.18
CA LEU A 93 -21.75 -9.76 9.18
C LEU A 93 -20.58 -8.94 9.73
N LEU A 94 -19.53 -9.62 10.15
CA LEU A 94 -18.33 -9.01 10.71
C LEU A 94 -17.33 -8.66 9.61
N SER A 95 -16.75 -7.46 9.68
CA SER A 95 -15.61 -7.08 8.85
C SER A 95 -14.34 -7.56 9.54
N MET A 96 -13.63 -8.51 8.92
CA MET A 96 -12.46 -9.16 9.49
C MET A 96 -11.21 -8.80 8.69
N ILE A 97 -10.10 -8.56 9.39
CA ILE A 97 -8.80 -8.30 8.79
C ILE A 97 -7.78 -9.27 9.38
N ARG A 98 -6.89 -9.78 8.52
CA ARG A 98 -5.81 -10.69 8.88
C ARG A 98 -4.49 -9.96 8.77
N LEU A 99 -3.74 -10.01 9.85
CA LEU A 99 -2.42 -9.41 9.95
C LEU A 99 -1.38 -10.48 10.18
N ARG A 100 -0.13 -10.17 9.85
CA ARG A 100 1.03 -11.02 10.10
C ARG A 100 2.14 -10.23 10.77
N ASN A 101 2.60 -10.73 11.90
CA ASN A 101 3.83 -10.31 12.55
C ASN A 101 5.05 -10.98 11.86
N PRO A 102 5.95 -10.23 11.21
CA PRO A 102 7.12 -10.78 10.54
C PRO A 102 8.07 -11.60 11.43
N TRP A 103 8.11 -11.34 12.74
CA TRP A 103 9.01 -12.09 13.62
C TRP A 103 8.53 -13.49 13.95
N ALA A 104 7.25 -13.82 13.68
CA ALA A 104 6.66 -15.14 13.94
C ALA A 104 7.08 -15.71 15.32
N ASN A 105 7.14 -14.85 16.34
CA ASN A 105 7.42 -15.24 17.71
C ASN A 105 6.10 -15.67 18.39
N GLU A 106 6.20 -16.30 19.57
CA GLU A 106 5.04 -16.73 20.38
C GLU A 106 4.13 -15.56 20.86
N ILE A 107 4.40 -14.33 20.40
CA ILE A 107 3.68 -13.12 20.81
C ILE A 107 2.71 -12.75 19.69
N GLU A 108 1.51 -13.29 19.82
CA GLU A 108 0.38 -13.05 18.92
C GLU A 108 -0.71 -12.22 19.59
N TRP A 109 -1.64 -11.74 18.76
CA TRP A 109 -2.83 -11.05 19.23
C TRP A 109 -3.58 -11.89 20.27
N ALA A 110 -3.81 -11.33 21.45
CA ALA A 110 -4.53 -12.00 22.55
C ALA A 110 -5.99 -11.52 22.70
N GLY A 111 -6.48 -10.71 21.76
CA GLY A 111 -7.84 -10.18 21.79
C GLY A 111 -8.87 -11.11 21.16
N ALA A 112 -10.02 -10.55 20.78
CA ALA A 112 -11.06 -11.32 20.11
C ALA A 112 -10.58 -11.82 18.73
N TRP A 113 -10.95 -13.04 18.39
CA TRP A 113 -10.60 -13.72 17.13
C TRP A 113 -9.13 -14.11 16.95
N HIS A 114 -8.33 -14.10 18.02
CA HIS A 114 -7.04 -14.79 18.02
C HIS A 114 -7.19 -16.28 17.67
N ASP A 115 -6.09 -16.94 17.33
CA ASP A 115 -6.12 -18.25 16.69
C ASP A 115 -6.80 -19.34 17.52
N ARG A 116 -6.58 -19.32 18.83
CA ARG A 116 -7.16 -20.27 19.81
C ARG A 116 -8.49 -19.81 20.41
N ASP A 117 -9.11 -18.76 19.85
CA ASP A 117 -10.39 -18.25 20.35
C ASP A 117 -11.52 -19.27 20.11
N ASN A 118 -12.30 -19.56 21.16
CA ASN A 118 -13.47 -20.43 21.09
C ASN A 118 -14.53 -19.94 20.09
N ARG A 119 -14.51 -18.67 19.68
CA ARG A 119 -15.37 -18.14 18.62
C ARG A 119 -15.20 -18.92 17.30
N TRP A 120 -13.99 -19.33 16.96
CA TRP A 120 -13.73 -20.16 15.79
C TRP A 120 -14.47 -21.50 15.86
N ASN A 121 -14.60 -22.11 17.04
CA ASN A 121 -15.28 -23.40 17.20
C ASN A 121 -16.77 -23.38 16.84
N SER A 122 -17.39 -22.19 16.80
CA SER A 122 -18.78 -22.04 16.39
C SER A 122 -18.96 -21.95 14.87
N LEU A 123 -17.88 -21.84 14.10
CA LEU A 123 -17.91 -21.71 12.64
C LEU A 123 -17.79 -23.08 11.95
N ASP A 124 -18.50 -23.18 10.83
CA ASP A 124 -18.48 -24.28 9.89
C ASP A 124 -17.06 -24.49 9.32
N LEU A 125 -16.73 -25.74 8.98
CA LEU A 125 -15.46 -26.07 8.32
C LEU A 125 -15.26 -25.30 6.99
N ASN A 126 -16.34 -25.03 6.26
CA ASN A 126 -16.28 -24.27 5.02
C ASN A 126 -15.91 -22.80 5.26
N GLU A 127 -16.49 -22.16 6.29
CA GLU A 127 -16.16 -20.79 6.66
C GLU A 127 -14.73 -20.69 7.20
N LYS A 128 -14.28 -21.66 8.02
CA LYS A 128 -12.88 -21.72 8.47
C LYS A 128 -11.90 -21.82 7.30
N LYS A 129 -12.18 -22.71 6.33
CA LYS A 129 -11.37 -22.84 5.10
C LYS A 129 -11.40 -21.55 4.28
N ARG A 130 -12.57 -20.91 4.15
CA ARG A 130 -12.70 -19.63 3.45
C ARG A 130 -11.94 -18.51 4.17
N MET A 131 -11.82 -18.55 5.48
CA MET A 131 -10.99 -17.59 6.23
C MET A 131 -9.52 -17.99 6.24
N SER A 132 -9.12 -19.09 5.58
CA SER A 132 -7.77 -19.65 5.66
C SER A 132 -7.26 -19.74 7.10
N TRP A 133 -8.18 -20.03 8.03
CA TRP A 133 -7.86 -20.10 9.45
C TRP A 133 -7.02 -21.36 9.71
N GLN A 134 -5.93 -21.17 10.45
CA GLN A 134 -5.04 -22.22 10.92
C GLN A 134 -4.79 -21.97 12.41
N ASP A 135 -4.66 -23.04 13.19
CA ASP A 135 -4.17 -22.96 14.57
C ASP A 135 -2.67 -23.24 14.50
N ALA A 136 -1.90 -22.19 14.23
CA ALA A 136 -0.47 -22.27 14.00
C ALA A 136 0.21 -21.03 14.59
N ASP A 137 1.30 -21.23 15.32
CA ASP A 137 2.09 -20.13 15.87
C ASP A 137 3.03 -19.57 14.76
N ASP A 138 2.44 -18.92 13.73
CA ASP A 138 3.15 -18.38 12.56
C ASP A 138 3.16 -16.84 12.50
N GLY A 139 2.59 -16.20 13.53
CA GLY A 139 2.46 -14.76 13.65
C GLY A 139 1.31 -14.17 12.83
N GLU A 140 0.55 -14.98 12.07
CA GLU A 140 -0.70 -14.54 11.45
C GLU A 140 -1.84 -14.60 12.46
N PHE A 141 -2.69 -13.59 12.46
CA PHE A 141 -3.88 -13.59 13.31
C PHE A 141 -5.00 -12.77 12.66
N TRP A 142 -6.23 -13.11 13.02
CA TRP A 142 -7.42 -12.37 12.64
C TRP A 142 -7.87 -11.44 13.77
N MET A 143 -8.41 -10.28 13.40
CA MET A 143 -9.13 -9.39 14.32
C MET A 143 -10.30 -8.72 13.60
N THR A 144 -11.19 -8.11 14.37
CA THR A 144 -12.24 -7.29 13.78
C THR A 144 -11.64 -6.01 13.21
N PHE A 145 -12.22 -5.51 12.12
CA PHE A 145 -11.79 -4.24 11.54
C PHE A 145 -12.02 -3.05 12.48
N GLN A 146 -12.95 -3.19 13.43
CA GLN A 146 -13.17 -2.21 14.47
C GLN A 146 -11.97 -2.15 15.43
N ASP A 147 -11.49 -3.31 15.90
CA ASP A 147 -10.31 -3.38 16.77
C ASP A 147 -9.07 -2.84 16.05
N PHE A 148 -8.93 -3.12 14.75
CA PHE A 148 -7.84 -2.58 13.93
C PHE A 148 -7.73 -1.05 14.01
N PHE A 149 -8.84 -0.31 13.92
CA PHE A 149 -8.83 1.16 14.05
C PHE A 149 -8.52 1.66 15.47
N VAL A 150 -8.82 0.85 16.49
CA VAL A 150 -8.53 1.20 17.88
C VAL A 150 -7.04 0.99 18.18
N GLU A 151 -6.45 -0.05 17.60
CA GLU A 151 -5.11 -0.51 17.95
C GLU A 151 -4.00 0.08 17.06
N PHE A 152 -4.27 0.29 15.76
CA PHE A 152 -3.29 0.76 14.78
C PHE A 152 -3.45 2.24 14.42
N ASP A 153 -2.34 2.89 14.11
CA ASP A 153 -2.30 4.33 13.81
C ASP A 153 -2.10 4.62 12.33
N ILE A 154 -1.22 3.85 11.67
CA ILE A 154 -0.81 4.06 10.29
C ILE A 154 -1.10 2.81 9.47
N LEU A 155 -1.64 3.04 8.27
CA LEU A 155 -1.68 2.06 7.20
C LEU A 155 -0.88 2.59 6.00
N GLU A 156 -0.08 1.73 5.40
CA GLU A 156 0.71 1.98 4.21
C GLU A 156 0.34 0.94 3.15
N ILE A 157 -0.04 1.42 1.97
CA ILE A 157 -0.40 0.60 0.82
C ILE A 157 0.58 0.92 -0.31
N CYS A 158 1.15 -0.11 -0.89
CA CYS A 158 1.95 0.00 -2.11
C CYS A 158 1.19 -0.62 -3.28
N HIS A 159 0.81 0.24 -4.22
CA HIS A 159 0.15 -0.15 -5.45
C HIS A 159 1.20 -0.59 -6.46
N LEU A 160 1.21 -1.89 -6.77
CA LEU A 160 2.17 -2.46 -7.69
C LEU A 160 1.93 -1.93 -9.11
N SER A 161 3.02 -1.52 -9.77
CA SER A 161 3.00 -1.11 -11.16
C SER A 161 2.70 -2.33 -12.05
N PRO A 162 2.07 -2.15 -13.24
CA PRO A 162 1.98 -3.20 -14.26
C PRO A 162 3.32 -3.90 -14.52
N ASP A 163 4.40 -3.14 -14.42
CA ASP A 163 5.76 -3.61 -14.65
C ASP A 163 6.21 -4.67 -13.62
N THR A 164 5.64 -4.66 -12.42
CA THR A 164 5.92 -5.63 -11.35
C THR A 164 5.38 -7.03 -11.71
N PHE A 165 4.36 -7.13 -12.57
CA PHE A 165 3.73 -8.40 -12.99
C PHE A 165 4.22 -8.94 -14.34
N LYS A 166 5.28 -8.36 -14.92
CA LYS A 166 5.78 -8.68 -16.28
C LYS A 166 6.21 -10.14 -16.53
N GLU A 167 6.14 -11.03 -15.55
CA GLU A 167 6.36 -12.46 -15.79
C GLU A 167 5.14 -13.19 -16.43
N GLU A 168 3.96 -12.58 -16.57
CA GLU A 168 2.81 -13.23 -17.28
C GLU A 168 2.37 -12.59 -18.60
N LEU A 169 2.76 -11.35 -18.91
CA LEU A 169 2.38 -10.68 -20.17
C LEU A 169 3.62 -10.09 -20.83
N HIS A 170 4.28 -10.90 -21.66
CA HIS A 170 4.95 -10.35 -22.84
C HIS A 170 3.85 -9.68 -23.65
N LEU A 171 3.73 -8.34 -23.62
CA LEU A 171 3.23 -7.51 -24.72
C LEU A 171 3.27 -6.02 -24.32
N ASN A 172 4.08 -5.27 -25.08
CA ASN A 172 3.88 -3.87 -25.47
C ASN A 172 3.78 -2.81 -24.37
N THR A 173 4.91 -2.46 -23.75
CA THR A 173 5.05 -1.11 -23.15
C THR A 173 5.64 -0.18 -24.20
N SER A 174 4.80 0.66 -24.82
CA SER A 174 5.24 1.78 -25.67
C SER A 174 5.48 3.00 -24.78
N ILE A 175 6.74 3.45 -24.69
CA ILE A 175 7.09 4.70 -24.01
C ILE A 175 6.75 5.85 -24.97
N HIS A 176 5.70 6.62 -24.67
CA HIS A 176 5.40 7.85 -25.39
C HIS A 176 6.24 9.00 -24.84
N LYS A 177 7.28 9.37 -25.58
CA LYS A 177 8.07 10.58 -25.33
C LYS A 177 7.30 11.77 -25.92
N ILE A 178 6.78 12.67 -25.08
CA ILE A 178 6.22 13.94 -25.57
C ILE A 178 7.39 14.90 -25.77
N SER A 179 7.75 15.16 -27.02
CA SER A 179 8.69 16.21 -27.39
C SER A 179 8.02 17.58 -27.27
N SER A 180 8.66 18.52 -26.58
CA SER A 180 8.31 19.94 -26.66
C SER A 180 8.60 20.49 -28.06
N PRO A 181 7.79 21.43 -28.57
CA PRO A 181 8.04 22.02 -29.88
C PRO A 181 9.09 23.12 -29.74
N THR A 182 10.34 22.79 -29.97
CA THR A 182 11.35 23.81 -30.30
C THR A 182 11.87 23.55 -31.71
N ASN A 183 11.50 24.48 -32.61
CA ASN A 183 12.16 24.66 -33.89
C ASN A 183 13.66 24.83 -33.62
N HIS A 184 14.46 23.84 -34.00
CA HIS A 184 15.63 23.96 -34.88
C HIS A 184 16.34 22.61 -34.95
N GLU A 185 16.69 22.23 -36.17
CA GLU A 185 17.30 20.96 -36.57
C GLU A 185 18.57 20.63 -35.79
N SER A 186 18.63 19.42 -35.21
CA SER A 186 19.81 18.55 -35.13
C SER A 186 19.41 17.21 -34.50
N GLN A 187 19.21 16.20 -35.34
CA GLN A 187 19.01 14.82 -34.90
C GLN A 187 20.29 14.31 -34.20
N THR A 188 20.21 14.10 -32.89
CA THR A 188 21.18 13.27 -32.16
C THR A 188 20.42 12.10 -31.55
N THR A 189 20.51 10.94 -32.19
CA THR A 189 19.95 9.69 -31.68
C THR A 189 20.91 9.15 -30.61
N SER A 190 20.65 9.45 -29.34
CA SER A 190 21.33 8.77 -28.23
C SER A 190 20.50 7.57 -27.79
N VAL A 191 21.05 6.37 -28.02
CA VAL A 191 20.53 5.13 -27.43
C VAL A 191 20.93 5.16 -25.95
N ILE A 192 19.98 5.45 -25.07
CA ILE A 192 20.16 5.26 -23.63
C ILE A 192 20.17 3.75 -23.40
N LYS A 193 21.33 3.21 -23.01
CA LYS A 193 21.44 1.83 -22.55
C LYS A 193 20.80 1.73 -21.16
N ASP A 194 19.68 1.02 -21.09
CA ASP A 194 19.01 0.68 -19.83
C ASP A 194 19.94 -0.13 -18.93
N HIS A 195 20.47 0.51 -17.90
CA HIS A 195 21.15 -0.14 -16.78
C HIS A 195 20.23 -0.19 -15.56
N ARG A 196 19.00 -0.68 -15.72
CA ARG A 196 18.13 -0.97 -14.57
C ARG A 196 18.42 -2.38 -14.06
N THR A 197 19.13 -2.46 -12.93
CA THR A 197 19.16 -3.67 -12.10
C THR A 197 17.74 -3.86 -11.55
N SER A 198 16.95 -4.72 -12.19
CA SER A 198 15.63 -5.09 -11.68
C SER A 198 15.81 -6.05 -10.51
N ILE A 199 15.42 -5.61 -9.31
CA ILE A 199 15.21 -6.51 -8.18
C ILE A 199 13.89 -7.24 -8.49
N ARG A 200 13.98 -8.54 -8.80
CA ARG A 200 12.79 -9.38 -8.99
C ARG A 200 12.24 -9.76 -7.63
N MET A 201 11.07 -9.24 -7.30
CA MET A 201 10.31 -9.73 -6.16
C MET A 201 9.19 -10.63 -6.66
N SER A 202 9.23 -11.90 -6.29
CA SER A 202 8.08 -12.79 -6.44
C SER A 202 6.99 -12.32 -5.48
N VAL A 203 5.79 -12.02 -5.98
CA VAL A 203 4.64 -11.76 -5.11
C VAL A 203 4.39 -13.03 -4.27
N PRO A 204 4.38 -12.95 -2.94
CA PRO A 204 4.13 -14.10 -2.07
C PRO A 204 2.87 -14.85 -2.50
N ALA A 205 2.93 -16.19 -2.54
CA ALA A 205 1.81 -17.03 -2.95
C ALA A 205 0.54 -16.75 -2.13
N CYS A 206 0.65 -16.29 -0.88
CA CYS A 206 -0.47 -15.89 -0.04
C CYS A 206 -1.26 -14.67 -0.56
N LEU A 207 -0.62 -13.74 -1.28
CA LEU A 207 -1.27 -12.61 -1.96
C LEU A 207 -1.86 -12.99 -3.32
N LEU A 208 -1.45 -14.15 -3.87
CA LEU A 208 -1.90 -14.69 -5.14
C LEU A 208 -2.99 -15.77 -4.98
N ALA A 209 -3.10 -16.37 -3.79
CA ALA A 209 -3.92 -17.54 -3.51
C ALA A 209 -5.43 -17.28 -3.62
N ASP A 210 -5.87 -16.03 -3.45
CA ASP A 210 -7.29 -15.68 -3.36
C ASP A 210 -7.87 -15.01 -4.60
N CYS A 211 -7.05 -14.69 -5.61
CA CYS A 211 -7.52 -14.09 -6.87
C CYS A 211 -7.06 -14.94 -8.06
N LEU A 212 -8.05 -15.49 -8.78
CA LEU A 212 -7.84 -16.11 -10.09
C LEU A 212 -7.10 -15.12 -11.00
N PRO A 213 -6.13 -15.56 -11.83
CA PRO A 213 -5.35 -14.69 -12.70
C PRO A 213 -6.22 -13.77 -13.58
N ASP A 214 -7.37 -14.26 -14.02
CA ASP A 214 -8.33 -13.58 -14.90
C ASP A 214 -9.18 -12.48 -14.21
N GLN A 215 -9.07 -12.34 -12.88
CA GLN A 215 -9.82 -11.34 -12.08
C GLN A 215 -8.94 -10.17 -11.61
N ARG A 216 -7.63 -10.23 -11.84
CA ARG A 216 -6.71 -9.17 -11.42
C ARG A 216 -6.85 -7.98 -12.35
N ARG A 217 -7.38 -6.86 -11.86
CA ARG A 217 -7.29 -5.59 -12.61
C ARG A 217 -5.94 -4.95 -12.35
N ILE A 218 -5.37 -4.38 -13.38
CA ILE A 218 -4.03 -3.80 -13.38
C ILE A 218 -4.16 -2.28 -13.30
N TRP A 219 -3.31 -1.63 -12.50
CA TRP A 219 -3.27 -0.17 -12.40
C TRP A 219 -2.67 0.46 -13.67
N SER A 220 -3.29 1.49 -14.24
CA SER A 220 -2.64 2.29 -15.30
C SER A 220 -1.66 3.28 -14.66
N CYS A 221 -0.40 3.29 -15.11
CA CYS A 221 0.63 4.20 -14.61
C CYS A 221 1.12 5.13 -15.73
N LEU A 222 1.18 6.44 -15.44
CA LEU A 222 1.81 7.45 -16.28
C LEU A 222 2.92 8.12 -15.47
N LEU A 223 4.17 8.01 -15.94
CA LEU A 223 5.33 8.64 -15.31
C LEU A 223 5.74 9.88 -16.10
N PHE A 224 5.86 11.01 -15.41
CA PHE A 224 6.39 12.25 -15.96
C PHE A 224 7.66 12.63 -15.20
N GLU A 225 8.75 12.87 -15.93
CA GLU A 225 10.00 13.39 -15.36
C GLU A 225 10.04 14.91 -15.55
N GLY A 226 10.46 15.65 -14.52
CA GLY A 226 10.56 17.09 -14.56
C GLY A 226 11.55 17.66 -13.55
N GLU A 227 11.98 18.90 -13.75
CA GLU A 227 12.96 19.57 -12.90
C GLU A 227 12.45 20.95 -12.45
N TRP A 228 12.71 21.27 -11.18
CA TRP A 228 12.53 22.61 -10.64
C TRP A 228 13.85 23.37 -10.64
N VAL A 229 14.00 24.28 -11.60
CA VAL A 229 15.17 25.13 -11.77
C VAL A 229 14.88 26.50 -11.19
N ARG A 230 15.77 26.96 -10.29
CA ARG A 230 15.67 28.26 -9.62
C ARG A 230 15.47 29.37 -10.66
N ASN A 231 14.50 30.25 -10.43
CA ASN A 231 14.12 31.39 -11.27
C ASN A 231 13.52 31.06 -12.66
N PHE A 232 13.48 29.78 -13.05
CA PHE A 232 12.89 29.33 -14.31
C PHE A 232 11.57 28.58 -14.07
N SER A 233 11.63 27.37 -13.49
CA SER A 233 10.47 26.51 -13.24
C SER A 233 10.11 26.35 -11.75
N SER A 234 10.86 26.98 -10.84
CA SER A 234 10.59 26.95 -9.39
C SER A 234 9.54 28.00 -8.96
N GLY A 235 8.27 27.80 -9.34
CA GLY A 235 7.18 28.76 -9.14
C GLY A 235 6.68 28.91 -7.69
N GLY A 236 7.06 28.00 -6.79
CA GLY A 236 6.62 27.98 -5.39
C GLY A 236 5.43 27.04 -5.13
N ARG A 237 5.07 26.89 -3.85
CA ARG A 237 4.22 25.78 -3.34
C ARG A 237 2.71 25.98 -3.48
N CYS A 238 2.19 27.20 -3.63
CA CYS A 238 0.74 27.42 -3.65
C CYS A 238 0.34 28.75 -4.29
N ILE A 239 -0.86 28.78 -4.87
CA ILE A 239 -1.50 29.97 -5.45
C ILE A 239 -1.88 31.02 -4.39
N THR A 240 -2.11 30.61 -3.14
CA THR A 240 -2.59 31.48 -2.05
C THR A 240 -1.49 32.08 -1.17
N ALA A 241 -0.24 31.64 -1.32
CA ALA A 241 0.89 32.05 -0.47
C ALA A 241 1.78 33.13 -1.11
N CYS A 242 1.20 34.02 -1.92
CA CYS A 242 1.97 35.00 -2.69
C CYS A 242 1.90 36.39 -2.07
N GLU A 243 2.75 36.66 -1.08
CA GLU A 243 3.02 38.04 -0.63
C GLU A 243 3.92 38.82 -1.63
N HIS A 244 4.61 38.12 -2.55
CA HIS A 244 5.64 38.70 -3.42
C HIS A 244 5.56 38.22 -4.89
N GLY A 245 4.37 38.29 -5.49
CA GLY A 245 4.15 37.97 -6.91
C GLY A 245 3.92 36.47 -7.15
N CYS A 246 2.88 36.16 -7.93
CA CYS A 246 2.47 34.78 -8.19
C CYS A 246 3.29 34.19 -9.34
N HIS A 247 4.29 33.38 -9.01
CA HIS A 247 5.11 32.63 -9.97
C HIS A 247 4.67 31.16 -10.11
N PHE A 248 3.56 30.77 -9.47
CA PHE A 248 3.07 29.39 -9.43
C PHE A 248 2.87 28.78 -10.83
N TRP A 249 2.40 29.59 -11.79
CA TRP A 249 2.19 29.17 -13.17
C TRP A 249 3.45 28.71 -13.91
N LYS A 250 4.65 29.03 -13.40
CA LYS A 250 5.93 28.61 -13.97
C LYS A 250 6.30 27.15 -13.64
N ASN A 251 5.60 26.51 -12.70
CA ASN A 251 5.80 25.09 -12.41
C ASN A 251 5.43 24.22 -13.64
N PRO A 252 6.06 23.06 -13.85
CA PRO A 252 5.65 22.09 -14.88
C PRO A 252 4.16 21.74 -14.77
N GLN A 253 3.47 21.65 -15.91
CA GLN A 253 2.03 21.37 -16.00
C GLN A 253 1.81 20.05 -16.75
N TYR A 254 0.86 19.24 -16.26
CA TYR A 254 0.50 17.95 -16.83
C TYR A 254 -1.02 17.87 -16.98
N GLU A 255 -1.48 17.33 -18.11
CA GLU A 255 -2.89 17.09 -18.38
C GLU A 255 -3.21 15.61 -18.15
N ILE A 256 -4.28 15.33 -17.42
CA ILE A 256 -4.76 13.98 -17.15
C ILE A 256 -6.17 13.89 -17.72
N GLU A 257 -6.34 13.06 -18.74
CA GLU A 257 -7.65 12.78 -19.32
C GLU A 257 -8.28 11.59 -18.57
N THR A 258 -9.49 11.79 -18.04
CA THR A 258 -10.26 10.72 -17.40
C THR A 258 -11.40 10.29 -18.29
N SER A 259 -11.50 9.00 -18.61
CA SER A 259 -12.65 8.44 -19.31
C SER A 259 -13.85 8.28 -18.38
N ALA A 260 -15.06 8.61 -18.84
CA ALA A 260 -16.30 8.60 -18.05
C ALA A 260 -16.66 7.23 -17.42
N GLU A 261 -16.09 6.13 -17.92
CA GLU A 261 -16.32 4.78 -17.39
C GLU A 261 -15.72 4.54 -15.98
N ASN A 262 -14.81 5.41 -15.50
CA ASN A 262 -14.17 5.30 -14.19
C ASN A 262 -14.81 6.18 -13.09
N GLU A 263 -15.89 6.92 -13.38
CA GLU A 263 -16.50 7.87 -12.44
C GLU A 263 -17.20 7.24 -11.22
N THR A 264 -17.31 5.91 -11.16
CA THR A 264 -17.96 5.19 -10.06
C THR A 264 -17.06 4.93 -8.84
N VAL A 265 -15.76 5.25 -8.91
CA VAL A 265 -14.83 5.14 -7.78
C VAL A 265 -14.38 6.55 -7.36
N LYS A 266 -15.31 7.37 -6.90
CA LYS A 266 -14.95 8.58 -6.13
C LYS A 266 -14.72 8.16 -4.68
N CYS A 267 -13.46 7.99 -4.29
CA CYS A 267 -13.08 8.05 -2.89
C CYS A 267 -13.37 9.48 -2.40
N ALA A 268 -14.33 9.60 -1.48
CA ALA A 268 -14.65 10.84 -0.75
C ALA A 268 -13.82 10.96 0.52
#